data_AF-A0A8J3KBK0-F1
#
_entry.id   AF-A0A8J3KBK0-F1
#
_cell.length_a   1.000
_cell.length_b   1.000
_cell.length_c   1.000
_cell.angle_alpha   90.00
_cell.angle_beta   90.00
_cell.angle_gamma   90.00
#
_symmetry.space_group_name_H-M   'P 1'
#
loop_
_entity.id
_entity.type
_entity.pdbx_description
1 polymer ?
#
loop_
_entity_poly.entity_id
_entity_poly.type
_entity_poly.pdbx_seq_one_letter_code
_entity_poly.pdbx_strand_id
1 'polypeptide(L)'
;MRAPVLAVGDGALGFWAALREVFPGTREQRDWFHKTANVLAALPKSAHPGAKAALAEIWDAEDKRRAQAAAKRFAAAYGIKFAKATAKITDDLEVLLTYYDYPAEHWVHLRTSNPIESTFATVRHRTRVTKGPGSRAAGLAMAFKLIESAQDRWRAVNAPHLVALVRAGARFEAGKLVGRYEQAAA
;
A
#
# COMPACT_ATOMS: atom_id res chain seq x y z
N MET A 1 11.55 18.17 -8.50
CA MET A 1 10.92 16.83 -8.55
C MET A 1 9.43 17.03 -8.73
N ARG A 2 8.74 16.27 -9.59
CA ARG A 2 7.27 16.35 -9.71
C ARG A 2 6.64 15.57 -8.55
N ALA A 3 5.60 16.13 -7.95
CA ALA A 3 4.88 15.46 -6.85
C ALA A 3 4.36 14.08 -7.28
N PRO A 4 4.46 13.04 -6.42
CA PRO A 4 3.75 11.78 -6.63
C PRO A 4 2.23 12.02 -6.67
N VAL A 5 1.51 11.23 -7.47
CA VAL A 5 0.03 11.30 -7.46
C VAL A 5 -0.53 10.60 -6.21
N LEU A 6 0.09 9.48 -5.82
CA LEU A 6 -0.25 8.68 -4.65
C LEU A 6 1.02 8.34 -3.87
N ALA A 7 0.95 8.45 -2.55
CA ALA A 7 1.91 7.87 -1.62
C ALA A 7 1.24 6.77 -0.81
N VAL A 8 1.86 5.58 -0.78
CA VAL A 8 1.40 4.45 0.02
C VAL A 8 2.40 4.21 1.14
N GLY A 9 1.92 4.11 2.37
CA GLY A 9 2.80 3.95 3.53
C GLY A 9 2.11 3.37 4.76
N ASP A 10 2.92 3.09 5.77
CA ASP A 10 2.48 2.62 7.07
C ASP A 10 1.99 3.80 7.94
N GLY A 11 1.99 3.63 9.27
CA GLY A 11 1.59 4.67 10.22
C GLY A 11 2.65 5.65 10.65
N ALA A 12 3.82 5.69 10.02
CA ALA A 12 4.90 6.56 10.44
C ALA A 12 4.52 8.05 10.31
N LEU A 13 4.31 8.72 11.46
CA LEU A 13 3.81 10.10 11.51
C LEU A 13 4.74 11.10 10.80
N GLY A 14 6.06 10.92 10.91
CA GLY A 14 7.04 11.82 10.31
C GLY A 14 7.01 11.82 8.77
N PHE A 15 6.73 10.66 8.14
CA PHE A 15 6.62 10.57 6.69
C PHE A 15 5.43 11.39 6.18
N TRP A 16 4.25 11.21 6.80
CA TRP A 16 3.03 11.93 6.39
C TRP A 16 3.12 13.43 6.62
N ALA A 17 3.74 13.87 7.73
CA ALA A 17 3.99 15.29 7.96
C ALA A 17 4.86 15.90 6.86
N ALA A 18 5.98 15.26 6.53
CA ALA A 18 6.88 15.72 5.47
C ALA A 18 6.22 15.68 4.09
N LEU A 19 5.41 14.66 3.79
CA LEU A 19 4.69 14.55 2.52
C LEU A 19 3.72 15.71 2.33
N ARG A 20 2.93 16.07 3.35
CA ARG A 20 1.98 17.18 3.30
C ARG A 20 2.68 18.53 3.14
N GLU A 21 3.86 18.68 3.72
CA GLU A 21 4.68 19.90 3.59
C GLU A 21 5.28 20.04 2.18
N VAL A 22 5.90 18.97 1.66
CA VAL A 22 6.64 19.04 0.39
C VAL A 22 5.73 18.84 -0.83
N PHE A 23 4.69 18.01 -0.72
CA PHE A 23 3.78 17.63 -1.81
C PHE A 23 2.31 17.62 -1.35
N PRO A 24 1.71 18.78 -1.03
CA PRO A 24 0.34 18.87 -0.50
C PRO A 24 -0.74 18.30 -1.42
N GLY A 25 -0.47 18.18 -2.72
CA GLY A 25 -1.38 17.58 -3.70
C GLY A 25 -1.28 16.05 -3.81
N THR A 26 -0.32 15.40 -3.16
CA THR A 26 -0.18 13.95 -3.20
C THR A 26 -1.26 13.29 -2.34
N ARG A 27 -2.00 12.34 -2.92
CA ARG A 27 -2.98 11.56 -2.15
C ARG A 27 -2.27 10.58 -1.23
N GLU A 28 -2.86 10.36 -0.06
CA GLU A 28 -2.36 9.41 0.93
C GLU A 28 -3.13 8.09 0.86
N GLN A 29 -2.40 6.99 1.03
CA GLN A 29 -2.97 5.67 1.22
C GLN A 29 -2.21 4.90 2.30
N ARG A 30 -2.98 4.21 3.14
CA ARG A 30 -2.43 3.29 4.14
C ARG A 30 -2.26 1.91 3.52
N ASP A 31 -1.12 1.28 3.75
CA ASP A 31 -0.87 -0.04 3.20
C ASP A 31 -1.63 -1.15 3.96
N TRP A 32 -2.13 -2.13 3.21
CA TRP A 32 -2.93 -3.22 3.78
C TRP A 32 -2.10 -4.26 4.54
N PHE A 33 -0.80 -4.37 4.29
CA PHE A 33 0.06 -5.33 4.97
C PHE A 33 0.25 -4.94 6.45
N HIS A 34 0.76 -3.74 6.71
CA HIS A 34 0.91 -3.23 8.07
C HIS A 34 -0.44 -2.98 8.73
N LYS A 35 -1.47 -2.56 7.97
CA LYS A 35 -2.82 -2.45 8.53
C LYS A 35 -3.32 -3.80 9.04
N THR A 36 -3.17 -4.87 8.27
CA THR A 36 -3.54 -6.23 8.68
C THR A 36 -2.77 -6.64 9.95
N ALA A 37 -1.45 -6.41 10.00
CA ALA A 37 -0.65 -6.70 11.19
C ALA A 37 -1.15 -5.94 12.43
N ASN A 38 -1.47 -4.65 12.27
CA ASN A 38 -2.00 -3.81 13.33
C ASN A 38 -3.35 -4.29 13.86
N VAL A 39 -4.24 -4.76 12.98
CA VAL A 39 -5.53 -5.35 13.37
C VAL A 39 -5.33 -6.65 14.14
N LEU A 40 -4.49 -7.55 13.63
CA LEU A 40 -4.23 -8.84 14.27
C LEU A 40 -3.56 -8.69 15.64
N ALA A 41 -2.73 -7.67 15.83
CA ALA A 41 -2.14 -7.35 17.13
C ALA A 41 -3.18 -6.94 18.19
N ALA A 42 -4.37 -6.53 17.78
CA ALA A 42 -5.50 -6.20 18.67
C ALA A 42 -6.50 -7.38 18.82
N LEU A 43 -6.15 -8.58 18.34
CA LEU A 43 -7.01 -9.77 18.37
C LEU A 43 -6.28 -10.96 19.01
N PRO A 44 -7.01 -11.87 19.71
CA PRO A 44 -6.45 -13.13 20.15
C PRO A 44 -6.05 -13.99 18.94
N LYS A 45 -4.98 -14.79 19.07
CA LYS A 45 -4.48 -15.65 17.98
C LYS A 45 -5.55 -16.59 17.40
N SER A 46 -6.49 -17.05 18.23
CA SER A 46 -7.61 -17.90 17.79
C SER A 46 -8.53 -17.21 16.77
N ALA A 47 -8.64 -15.88 16.80
CA ALA A 47 -9.46 -15.12 15.85
C ALA A 47 -8.71 -14.77 14.56
N HIS A 48 -7.38 -14.97 14.49
CA HIS A 48 -6.57 -14.53 13.35
C HIS A 48 -6.99 -15.13 12.01
N PRO A 49 -7.31 -16.44 11.88
CA PRO A 49 -7.72 -17.00 10.59
C PRO A 49 -8.98 -16.33 10.03
N GLY A 50 -10.02 -16.19 10.85
CA GLY A 50 -11.27 -15.53 10.46
C GLY A 50 -11.08 -14.04 10.17
N ALA A 51 -10.26 -13.34 10.97
CA ALA A 51 -9.99 -11.92 10.76
C ALA A 51 -9.22 -11.68 9.46
N LYS A 52 -8.23 -12.52 9.12
CA LYS A 52 -7.51 -12.43 7.85
C LYS A 52 -8.43 -12.63 6.65
N ALA A 53 -9.32 -13.62 6.70
CA ALA A 53 -10.30 -13.85 5.64
C ALA A 53 -11.23 -12.63 5.47
N ALA A 54 -11.79 -12.12 6.58
CA ALA A 54 -12.68 -10.96 6.53
C ALA A 54 -11.96 -9.68 6.07
N LEU A 55 -10.68 -9.48 6.41
CA LEU A 55 -9.87 -8.38 5.88
C LEU A 55 -9.62 -8.53 4.38
N ALA A 56 -9.38 -9.76 3.90
CA ALA A 56 -9.21 -10.04 2.46
C ALA A 56 -10.46 -9.70 1.66
N GLU A 57 -11.66 -9.95 2.20
CA GLU A 57 -12.91 -9.50 1.57
C GLU A 57 -12.99 -7.98 1.36
N ILE A 58 -12.24 -7.18 2.13
CA ILE A 58 -12.22 -5.72 1.99
C ILE A 58 -11.27 -5.31 0.87
N TRP A 59 -10.00 -5.74 0.94
CA TRP A 59 -8.98 -5.26 0.00
C TRP A 59 -8.95 -6.01 -1.34
N ASP A 60 -9.64 -7.15 -1.44
CA ASP A 60 -9.81 -7.91 -2.69
C ASP A 60 -11.21 -7.74 -3.31
N ALA A 61 -12.04 -6.84 -2.76
CA ALA A 61 -13.36 -6.57 -3.31
C ALA A 61 -13.28 -6.04 -4.75
N GLU A 62 -14.28 -6.37 -5.58
CA GLU A 62 -14.35 -5.93 -6.98
C GLU A 62 -14.41 -4.40 -7.15
N ASP A 63 -14.96 -3.69 -6.16
CA ASP A 63 -15.10 -2.23 -6.20
C ASP A 63 -15.12 -1.61 -4.78
N LYS A 64 -14.94 -0.28 -4.72
CA LYS A 64 -14.89 0.49 -3.47
C LYS A 64 -16.16 0.33 -2.63
N ARG A 65 -17.33 0.23 -3.26
CA ARG A 65 -18.63 0.09 -2.57
C ARG A 65 -18.74 -1.27 -1.89
N ARG A 66 -18.31 -2.33 -2.56
CA ARG A 66 -18.25 -3.69 -2.00
C ARG A 66 -17.20 -3.77 -0.89
N ALA A 67 -16.06 -3.11 -1.02
CA ALA A 67 -15.07 -3.00 0.03
C ALA A 67 -15.64 -2.32 1.28
N GLN A 68 -16.36 -1.21 1.11
CA GLN A 68 -17.05 -0.52 2.22
C GLN A 68 -18.12 -1.41 2.88
N ALA A 69 -18.87 -2.18 2.09
CA ALA A 69 -19.83 -3.14 2.63
C ALA A 69 -19.13 -4.27 3.42
N ALA A 70 -18.00 -4.78 2.93
CA ALA A 70 -17.19 -5.75 3.64
C ALA A 70 -16.62 -5.19 4.95
N ALA A 71 -16.16 -3.94 4.96
CA ALA A 71 -15.70 -3.26 6.16
C ALA A 71 -16.81 -3.11 7.21
N LYS A 72 -18.06 -2.84 6.79
CA LYS A 72 -19.23 -2.83 7.68
C LYS A 72 -19.50 -4.21 8.27
N ARG A 73 -19.39 -5.28 7.47
CA ARG A 73 -19.52 -6.67 7.98
C ARG A 73 -18.42 -7.01 8.97
N PHE A 74 -17.17 -6.62 8.70
CA PHE A 74 -16.06 -6.76 9.63
C PHE A 74 -16.36 -6.04 10.96
N ALA A 75 -16.82 -4.79 10.89
CA ALA A 75 -17.17 -4.02 12.08
C ALA A 75 -18.31 -4.67 12.87
N ALA A 76 -19.33 -5.21 12.22
CA ALA A 76 -20.43 -5.91 12.90
C ALA A 76 -19.94 -7.21 13.58
N ALA A 77 -19.08 -7.98 12.91
CA ALA A 77 -18.58 -9.25 13.43
C ALA A 77 -17.61 -9.09 14.61
N TYR A 78 -16.74 -8.08 14.57
CA TYR A 78 -15.66 -7.91 15.56
C TYR A 78 -15.92 -6.75 16.54
N GLY A 79 -16.76 -5.78 16.21
CA GLY A 79 -16.87 -4.50 16.93
C GLY A 79 -17.30 -4.60 18.39
N ILE A 80 -18.19 -5.53 18.74
CA ILE A 80 -18.68 -5.68 20.12
C ILE A 80 -17.55 -6.16 21.05
N LYS A 81 -16.77 -7.15 20.61
CA LYS A 81 -15.72 -7.78 21.44
C LYS A 81 -14.34 -7.13 21.26
N PHE A 82 -14.09 -6.54 20.10
CA PHE A 82 -12.78 -6.11 19.65
C PHE A 82 -12.83 -4.72 19.02
N ALA A 83 -13.45 -3.75 19.72
CA ALA A 83 -13.59 -2.37 19.25
C ALA A 83 -12.26 -1.76 18.74
N LYS A 84 -11.13 -2.03 19.42
CA LYS A 84 -9.79 -1.57 18.99
C LYS A 84 -9.36 -2.13 17.63
N ALA A 85 -9.71 -3.38 17.32
CA ALA A 85 -9.39 -4.00 16.03
C ALA A 85 -10.27 -3.41 14.92
N THR A 86 -11.55 -3.18 15.21
CA THR A 86 -12.50 -2.53 14.29
C THR A 86 -12.12 -1.08 13.98
N ALA A 87 -11.80 -0.29 15.00
CA ALA A 87 -11.38 1.12 14.87
C ALA A 87 -10.22 1.28 13.89
N LYS A 88 -9.23 0.37 13.93
CA LYS A 88 -8.10 0.37 13.00
C LYS A 88 -8.53 0.30 11.54
N ILE A 89 -9.66 -0.30 11.20
CA ILE A 89 -10.21 -0.32 9.85
C ILE A 89 -11.14 0.86 9.61
N THR A 90 -12.10 1.11 10.51
CA THR A 90 -13.13 2.13 10.29
C THR A 90 -12.57 3.54 10.24
N ASP A 91 -11.59 3.86 11.08
CA ASP A 91 -11.04 5.21 11.21
C ASP A 91 -10.19 5.60 9.98
N ASP A 92 -9.56 4.59 9.34
CA ASP A 92 -8.70 4.78 8.18
C ASP A 92 -9.34 4.25 6.88
N LEU A 93 -10.65 3.94 6.87
CA LEU A 93 -11.27 3.20 5.76
C LEU A 93 -11.14 3.95 4.43
N GLU A 94 -11.30 5.27 4.43
CA GLU A 94 -11.20 6.07 3.21
C GLU A 94 -9.80 5.95 2.59
N VAL A 95 -8.77 6.22 3.38
CA VAL A 95 -7.36 6.18 2.94
C VAL A 95 -6.88 4.77 2.64
N LEU A 96 -7.48 3.74 3.23
CA LEU A 96 -7.20 2.34 2.88
C LEU A 96 -7.73 1.95 1.50
N LEU A 97 -8.80 2.60 1.05
CA LEU A 97 -9.50 2.29 -0.19
C LEU A 97 -9.18 3.28 -1.33
N THR A 98 -8.22 4.19 -1.13
CA THR A 98 -7.83 5.21 -2.12
C THR A 98 -7.40 4.60 -3.46
N TYR A 99 -6.79 3.40 -3.47
CA TYR A 99 -6.34 2.75 -4.71
C TYR A 99 -7.49 2.43 -5.69
N TYR A 100 -8.74 2.30 -5.22
CA TYR A 100 -9.89 2.09 -6.10
C TYR A 100 -10.16 3.26 -7.06
N ASP A 101 -9.57 4.43 -6.78
CA ASP A 101 -9.66 5.63 -7.63
C ASP A 101 -8.57 5.65 -8.74
N TYR A 102 -7.81 4.55 -8.89
CA TYR A 102 -6.72 4.35 -9.88
C TYR A 102 -7.04 3.15 -10.78
N PRO A 103 -6.30 2.91 -11.89
CA PRO A 103 -6.55 1.77 -12.78
C PRO A 103 -6.62 0.43 -12.05
N ALA A 104 -7.59 -0.41 -12.41
CA ALA A 104 -7.78 -1.73 -11.78
C ALA A 104 -6.54 -2.63 -11.89
N GLU A 105 -5.80 -2.49 -13.00
CA GLU A 105 -4.55 -3.21 -13.25
C GLU A 105 -3.48 -2.88 -12.20
N HIS A 106 -3.51 -1.67 -11.64
CA HIS A 106 -2.53 -1.19 -10.66
C HIS A 106 -2.87 -1.64 -9.23
N TRP A 107 -4.13 -1.99 -8.95
CA TRP A 107 -4.59 -2.28 -7.58
C TRP A 107 -3.77 -3.36 -6.89
N VAL A 108 -3.41 -4.42 -7.61
CA VAL A 108 -2.59 -5.53 -7.07
C VAL A 108 -1.23 -5.05 -6.54
N HIS A 109 -0.69 -3.98 -7.12
CA HIS A 109 0.58 -3.38 -6.71
C HIS A 109 0.39 -2.35 -5.60
N LEU A 110 -0.70 -1.58 -5.64
CA LEU A 110 -0.98 -0.52 -4.67
C LEU A 110 -1.44 -1.05 -3.30
N ARG A 111 -2.06 -2.22 -3.26
CA ARG A 111 -2.57 -2.83 -2.01
C ARG A 111 -1.52 -3.62 -1.21
N THR A 112 -0.31 -3.79 -1.73
CA THR A 112 0.73 -4.63 -1.09
C THR A 112 2.02 -3.85 -0.89
N SER A 113 2.78 -4.21 0.13
CA SER A 113 4.15 -3.72 0.34
C SER A 113 5.19 -4.51 -0.45
N ASN A 114 4.79 -5.49 -1.28
CA ASN A 114 5.72 -6.36 -2.02
C ASN A 114 6.79 -5.60 -2.85
N PRO A 115 6.50 -4.48 -3.53
CA PRO A 115 7.54 -3.70 -4.21
C PRO A 115 8.68 -3.23 -3.30
N ILE A 116 8.37 -2.95 -2.02
CA ILE A 116 9.35 -2.59 -1.00
C ILE A 116 9.97 -3.86 -0.41
N GLU A 117 9.14 -4.80 0.03
CA GLU A 117 9.59 -5.99 0.75
C GLU A 117 10.50 -6.90 -0.09
N SER A 118 10.18 -7.09 -1.37
CA SER A 118 10.98 -7.89 -2.29
C SER A 118 12.34 -7.24 -2.58
N THR A 119 12.38 -5.91 -2.72
CA THR A 119 13.62 -5.14 -2.90
C THR A 119 14.56 -5.30 -1.71
N PHE A 120 14.04 -5.22 -0.49
CA PHE A 120 14.84 -5.34 0.73
C PHE A 120 15.09 -6.78 1.18
N ALA A 121 14.46 -7.79 0.56
CA ALA A 121 14.59 -9.19 0.95
C ALA A 121 16.06 -9.66 0.91
N THR A 122 16.79 -9.33 -0.16
CA THR A 122 18.22 -9.68 -0.32
C THR A 122 19.09 -8.97 0.72
N VAL A 123 18.80 -7.70 1.02
CA VAL A 123 19.52 -6.92 2.03
C VAL A 123 19.36 -7.55 3.42
N ARG A 124 18.12 -7.90 3.81
CA ARG A 124 17.83 -8.56 5.07
C ARG A 124 18.47 -9.94 5.15
N HIS A 125 18.39 -10.72 4.07
CA HIS A 125 19.04 -12.02 3.99
C HIS A 125 20.55 -11.91 4.22
N ARG A 126 21.22 -11.01 3.49
CA ARG A 126 22.68 -10.84 3.63
C ARG A 126 23.06 -10.34 5.02
N THR A 127 22.34 -9.35 5.54
CA THR A 127 22.55 -8.82 6.90
C THR A 127 22.47 -9.91 7.96
N ARG A 128 21.50 -10.84 7.84
CA ARG A 128 21.36 -11.98 8.74
C ARG A 128 22.54 -12.96 8.61
N VAL A 129 22.95 -13.28 7.39
CA VAL A 129 24.06 -14.22 7.13
C VAL A 129 25.41 -13.67 7.63
N THR A 130 25.65 -12.37 7.44
CA THR A 130 26.91 -11.72 7.87
C THR A 130 26.90 -11.31 9.34
N LYS A 131 25.78 -11.52 10.06
CA LYS A 131 25.57 -11.05 11.44
C LYS A 131 25.79 -9.54 11.59
N GLY A 132 25.29 -8.79 10.62
CA GLY A 132 25.44 -7.34 10.53
C GLY A 132 26.54 -6.90 9.55
N PRO A 133 26.67 -5.60 9.30
CA PRO A 133 27.61 -5.07 8.30
C PRO A 133 29.00 -4.71 8.84
N GLY A 134 29.25 -4.83 10.15
CA GLY A 134 30.50 -4.43 10.80
C GLY A 134 30.67 -2.90 10.97
N SER A 135 30.23 -2.09 10.01
CA SER A 135 30.18 -0.63 10.13
C SER A 135 29.00 -0.03 9.36
N ARG A 136 28.65 1.23 9.67
CA ARG A 136 27.59 1.97 8.95
C ARG A 136 27.92 2.10 7.45
N ALA A 137 29.17 2.46 7.13
CA ALA A 137 29.60 2.63 5.74
C ALA A 137 29.50 1.33 4.94
N ALA A 138 29.95 0.21 5.52
CA ALA A 138 29.82 -1.10 4.91
C ALA A 138 28.34 -1.52 4.74
N GLY A 139 27.48 -1.19 5.70
CA GLY A 139 26.06 -1.47 5.63
C GLY A 139 25.36 -0.72 4.50
N LEU A 140 25.69 0.57 4.34
CA LEU A 140 25.18 1.39 3.24
C LEU A 140 25.66 0.88 1.88
N ALA A 141 26.95 0.56 1.75
CA ALA A 141 27.51 0.03 0.50
C ALA A 141 26.87 -1.32 0.13
N MET A 142 26.69 -2.22 1.11
CA MET A 142 26.03 -3.50 0.91
C MET A 142 24.57 -3.32 0.49
N ALA A 143 23.79 -2.48 1.19
CA ALA A 143 22.40 -2.23 0.83
C ALA A 143 22.29 -1.63 -0.57
N PHE A 144 23.12 -0.63 -0.90
CA PHE A 144 23.16 -0.01 -2.22
C PHE A 144 23.42 -1.03 -3.32
N LYS A 145 24.50 -1.83 -3.20
CA LYS A 145 24.85 -2.81 -4.25
C LYS A 145 23.86 -3.97 -4.39
N LEU A 146 23.24 -4.41 -3.29
CA LEU A 146 22.21 -5.43 -3.36
C LEU A 146 20.91 -4.92 -3.97
N ILE A 147 20.52 -3.67 -3.70
CA ILE A 147 19.35 -3.03 -4.34
C ILE A 147 19.65 -2.74 -5.81
N GLU A 148 20.85 -2.25 -6.13
CA GLU A 148 21.31 -2.04 -7.50
C GLU A 148 21.24 -3.32 -8.33
N SER A 149 21.65 -4.47 -7.77
CA SER A 149 21.51 -5.77 -8.43
C SER A 149 20.07 -6.29 -8.48
N ALA A 150 19.24 -5.95 -7.50
CA ALA A 150 17.83 -6.36 -7.50
C ALA A 150 17.01 -5.64 -8.57
N GLN A 151 17.39 -4.41 -8.92
CA GLN A 151 16.63 -3.56 -9.84
C GLN A 151 16.50 -4.16 -11.24
N ASP A 152 17.50 -4.93 -11.69
CA ASP A 152 17.53 -5.55 -13.02
C ASP A 152 16.40 -6.55 -13.24
N ARG A 153 15.79 -7.05 -12.16
CA ARG A 153 14.69 -8.02 -12.19
C ARG A 153 13.37 -7.46 -11.71
N TRP A 154 13.26 -6.14 -11.50
CA TRP A 154 12.01 -5.54 -11.07
C TRP A 154 10.96 -5.66 -12.16
N ARG A 155 9.79 -6.18 -11.76
CA ARG A 155 8.62 -6.25 -12.62
C ARG A 155 7.96 -4.88 -12.67
N ALA A 156 7.64 -4.41 -13.87
CA ALA A 156 6.83 -3.21 -14.06
C ALA A 156 5.43 -3.37 -13.43
N VAL A 157 4.80 -2.25 -13.08
CA VAL A 157 3.36 -2.23 -12.77
C VAL A 157 2.57 -2.80 -13.97
N ASN A 158 1.47 -3.49 -13.71
CA ASN A 158 0.61 -3.97 -14.79
C ASN A 158 0.07 -2.76 -15.57
N ALA A 159 -0.09 -2.88 -16.90
CA ALA A 159 -0.51 -1.78 -17.76
C ALA A 159 0.28 -0.46 -17.50
N PRO A 160 1.62 -0.46 -17.70
CA PRO A 160 2.48 0.67 -17.35
C PRO A 160 2.17 1.93 -18.16
N HIS A 161 1.59 1.80 -19.36
CA HIS A 161 1.15 2.93 -20.17
C HIS A 161 0.07 3.79 -19.48
N LEU A 162 -0.73 3.21 -18.56
CA LEU A 162 -1.73 3.96 -17.79
C LEU A 162 -1.13 4.90 -16.75
N VAL A 163 0.16 4.73 -16.40
CA VAL A 163 0.86 5.66 -15.49
C VAL A 163 0.87 7.08 -16.05
N ALA A 164 0.97 7.24 -17.37
CA ALA A 164 0.90 8.56 -18.01
C ALA A 164 -0.46 9.23 -17.75
N LEU A 165 -1.56 8.50 -17.88
CA LEU A 165 -2.91 8.99 -17.61
C LEU A 165 -3.11 9.36 -16.14
N VAL A 166 -2.63 8.52 -15.22
CA VAL A 166 -2.64 8.81 -13.78
C VAL A 166 -1.87 10.11 -13.48
N ARG A 167 -0.66 10.25 -14.03
CA ARG A 167 0.16 11.47 -13.87
C ARG A 167 -0.50 12.70 -14.45
N ALA A 168 -1.33 12.53 -15.46
CA ALA A 168 -1.95 13.60 -16.19
C ALA A 168 -3.39 13.89 -15.69
N GLY A 169 -3.78 13.29 -14.54
CA GLY A 169 -5.00 13.63 -13.80
C GLY A 169 -6.26 12.95 -14.33
N ALA A 170 -6.14 11.90 -15.14
CA ALA A 170 -7.28 11.14 -15.63
C ALA A 170 -8.10 10.56 -14.47
N ARG A 171 -9.43 10.60 -14.58
CA ARG A 171 -10.35 10.07 -13.58
C ARG A 171 -10.64 8.60 -13.84
N PHE A 172 -10.52 7.79 -12.78
CA PHE A 172 -10.92 6.38 -12.81
C PHE A 172 -12.06 6.16 -11.83
N GLU A 173 -13.11 5.47 -12.27
CA GLU A 173 -14.20 5.03 -11.41
C GLU A 173 -14.27 3.52 -11.44
N ALA A 174 -14.25 2.90 -10.25
CA ALA A 174 -14.13 1.45 -10.12
C ALA A 174 -13.00 0.86 -11.00
N GLY A 175 -11.89 1.58 -11.09
CA GLY A 175 -10.70 1.16 -11.84
C GLY A 175 -10.77 1.31 -13.34
N LYS A 176 -11.84 1.89 -13.87
CA LYS A 176 -12.02 2.14 -15.31
C LYS A 176 -11.89 3.63 -15.60
N LEU A 177 -11.22 3.96 -16.70
CA LEU A 177 -11.10 5.34 -17.17
C LEU A 177 -12.48 5.92 -17.48
N VAL A 178 -12.79 7.11 -16.95
CA VAL A 178 -14.07 7.81 -17.20
C VAL A 178 -13.81 9.15 -17.87
N GLY A 179 -14.58 9.44 -18.91
CA GLY A 179 -14.47 10.65 -19.73
C GLY A 179 -13.54 10.50 -20.94
N ARG A 180 -13.57 11.49 -21.84
CA ARG A 180 -12.57 11.62 -22.91
C ARG A 180 -11.32 12.24 -22.30
N TYR A 181 -10.25 11.46 -22.16
CA TYR A 181 -8.94 12.01 -21.91
C TYR A 181 -8.38 12.48 -23.26
N GLU A 182 -8.50 13.78 -23.57
CA GLU A 182 -7.75 14.33 -24.69
C GLU A 182 -6.27 14.27 -24.31
N GLN A 183 -5.50 13.50 -25.07
CA GLN A 183 -4.04 13.57 -25.00
C GLN A 183 -3.67 15.01 -25.34
N ALA A 184 -3.39 15.82 -24.32
CA ALA A 184 -2.59 17.03 -24.52
C ALA A 184 -1.22 16.52 -24.97
N ALA A 185 -1.02 16.51 -26.29
CA ALA A 185 0.25 16.21 -26.92
C ALA A 185 1.32 17.10 -26.27
N ALA A 186 2.38 16.46 -25.78
CA ALA A 186 3.62 17.12 -25.40
C ALA A 186 4.58 17.07 -26.58
#